data_AF-G3EPY6-F1
#
_entry.id   AF-G3EPY6-F1
#
_cell.length_a   1.000
_cell.length_b   1.000
_cell.length_c   1.000
_cell.angle_alpha   90.00
_cell.angle_beta   90.00
_cell.angle_gamma   90.00
#
_symmetry.space_group_name_H-M   'P 1'
#
loop_
_entity.id
_entity.type
_entity.pdbx_description
1 polymer ?
#
loop_
_entity_poly.entity_id
_entity_poly.type
_entity_poly.pdbx_seq_one_letter_code
_entity_poly.pdbx_strand_id
1 'polypeptide(L)'
;MRTTALLILLVVLVSTGEALQCNTLDGGTEECPSDDYDACVHYKFEDEEFKGCGIQDECTAAEDDEPEYPMVQCCSEDLCN
;
A
#
# COMPACT_ATOMS: atom_id res chain seq x y z
N MET A 1 23.79 -33.44 -4.74
CA MET A 1 22.61 -33.42 -3.85
C MET A 1 22.71 -32.28 -2.83
N ARG A 2 22.91 -31.03 -3.26
CA ARG A 2 22.98 -29.85 -2.37
C ARG A 2 22.01 -28.73 -2.76
N THR A 3 21.37 -28.83 -3.92
CA THR A 3 20.53 -27.78 -4.52
C THR A 3 19.07 -27.81 -4.05
N THR A 4 18.59 -28.94 -3.56
CA THR A 4 17.18 -29.09 -3.13
C THR A 4 16.84 -28.28 -1.88
N ALA A 5 17.80 -28.06 -0.97
CA ALA A 5 17.57 -27.30 0.26
C ALA A 5 17.42 -25.78 0.02
N LEU A 6 18.14 -25.24 -0.97
CA LEU A 6 18.08 -23.81 -1.32
C LEU A 6 16.73 -23.44 -1.97
N LEU A 7 16.19 -24.34 -2.79
CA LEU A 7 14.89 -24.13 -3.43
C LEU A 7 13.76 -24.07 -2.41
N ILE A 8 13.81 -24.90 -1.37
CA ILE A 8 12.77 -24.92 -0.33
C ILE A 8 12.78 -23.61 0.48
N LEU A 9 13.95 -23.04 0.79
CA LEU A 9 14.06 -21.75 1.49
C LEU A 9 13.50 -20.57 0.69
N LEU A 10 13.72 -20.56 -0.63
CA LEU A 10 13.17 -19.52 -1.52
C LEU A 10 11.64 -19.56 -1.58
N VAL A 11 11.05 -20.77 -1.59
CA VAL A 11 9.58 -20.92 -1.63
C VAL A 11 8.93 -20.42 -0.34
N VAL A 12 9.58 -20.59 0.81
CA VAL A 12 9.05 -20.11 2.10
C VAL A 12 9.07 -18.57 2.17
N LEU A 13 10.13 -17.93 1.68
CA LEU A 13 10.25 -16.46 1.66
C LEU A 13 9.24 -15.79 0.73
N VAL A 14 8.96 -16.39 -0.44
CA VAL A 14 7.94 -15.87 -1.37
C VAL A 14 6.51 -16.13 -0.88
N SER A 15 6.32 -17.09 0.04
CA SER A 15 4.98 -17.46 0.54
C SER A 15 4.54 -16.64 1.76
N THR A 16 5.47 -15.95 2.44
CA THR A 16 5.13 -14.89 3.39
C THR A 16 5.07 -13.60 2.59
N GLY A 17 3.91 -13.27 2.04
CA GLY A 17 3.72 -11.98 1.37
C GLY A 17 4.18 -10.87 2.31
N GLU A 18 5.14 -10.05 1.86
CA GLU A 18 5.55 -8.87 2.61
C GLU A 18 4.32 -7.95 2.73
N ALA A 19 4.03 -7.51 3.95
CA ALA A 19 2.96 -6.57 4.19
C ALA A 19 3.33 -5.22 3.55
N LEU A 20 2.39 -4.63 2.81
CA LEU A 20 2.58 -3.36 2.11
C LEU A 20 2.99 -2.26 3.11
N GLN A 21 4.05 -1.51 2.83
CA GLN A 21 4.41 -0.33 3.61
C GLN A 21 3.93 0.95 2.93
N CYS A 22 3.36 1.87 3.69
CA CYS A 22 2.92 3.19 3.19
C CYS A 22 3.53 4.32 4.01
N ASN A 23 3.65 5.51 3.39
CA ASN A 23 4.05 6.71 4.11
C ASN A 23 2.90 7.19 4.99
N THR A 24 3.24 7.73 6.16
CA THR A 24 2.29 8.40 7.06
C THR A 24 2.46 9.93 6.99
N LEU A 25 1.45 10.66 7.45
CA LEU A 25 1.46 12.13 7.43
C LEU A 25 2.65 12.75 8.17
N ASP A 26 3.13 12.12 9.24
CA ASP A 26 4.25 12.59 10.06
C ASP A 26 5.63 12.35 9.41
N GLY A 27 5.67 11.86 8.16
CA GLY A 27 6.90 11.50 7.45
C GLY A 27 7.50 10.17 7.91
N GLY A 28 6.73 9.36 8.63
CA GLY A 28 7.07 7.99 8.98
C GLY A 28 6.53 7.00 7.95
N THR A 29 6.60 5.72 8.32
CA THR A 29 6.01 4.63 7.53
C THR A 29 5.16 3.75 8.45
N GLU A 30 4.14 3.12 7.87
CA GLU A 30 3.32 2.13 8.54
C GLU A 30 3.24 0.85 7.69
N GLU A 31 3.03 -0.29 8.37
CA GLU A 31 2.82 -1.59 7.74
C GLU A 31 1.32 -1.85 7.65
N CYS A 32 0.80 -2.08 6.45
CA CYS A 32 -0.61 -2.29 6.21
C CYS A 32 -1.03 -3.72 6.56
N PRO A 33 -2.14 -3.90 7.30
CA PRO A 33 -2.68 -5.22 7.57
C PRO A 33 -3.13 -5.89 6.26
N SER A 34 -2.52 -7.03 5.94
CA SER A 34 -2.71 -7.73 4.66
C SER A 34 -4.11 -8.33 4.46
N ASP A 35 -4.94 -8.35 5.51
CA ASP A 35 -6.29 -8.93 5.48
C ASP A 35 -7.31 -8.03 4.77
N ASP A 36 -7.17 -6.71 4.87
CA ASP A 36 -8.16 -5.73 4.37
C ASP A 36 -7.53 -4.52 3.67
N TYR A 37 -6.25 -4.21 3.91
CA TYR A 37 -5.60 -3.01 3.39
C TYR A 37 -4.49 -3.35 2.40
N ASP A 38 -4.77 -3.11 1.12
CA ASP A 38 -3.92 -3.47 -0.01
C ASP A 38 -3.51 -2.27 -0.89
N ALA A 39 -3.79 -1.05 -0.44
CA ALA A 39 -3.38 0.18 -1.09
C ALA A 39 -2.80 1.20 -0.12
N CYS A 40 -1.87 2.00 -0.62
CA CYS A 40 -1.44 3.25 0.00
C CYS A 40 -2.28 4.41 -0.56
N VAL A 41 -2.73 5.28 0.33
CA VAL A 41 -3.59 6.43 0.01
C VAL A 41 -2.84 7.71 0.31
N HIS A 42 -2.81 8.64 -0.64
CA HIS A 42 -2.47 10.04 -0.38
C HIS A 42 -3.67 10.89 -0.70
N TYR A 43 -4.26 11.51 0.32
CA TYR A 43 -5.30 12.51 0.16
C TYR A 43 -4.75 13.89 0.52
N LYS A 44 -5.01 14.91 -0.32
CA LYS A 44 -4.61 16.30 -0.01
C LYS A 44 -5.61 17.32 -0.55
N PHE A 45 -6.40 17.94 0.32
CA PHE A 45 -7.33 19.02 -0.03
C PHE A 45 -7.17 20.23 0.88
N GLU A 46 -6.97 21.42 0.28
CA GLU A 46 -6.80 22.68 1.00
C GLU A 46 -5.74 22.57 2.12
N ASP A 47 -6.19 22.57 3.37
CA ASP A 47 -5.35 22.48 4.58
C ASP A 47 -5.37 21.07 5.22
N GLU A 48 -6.06 20.11 4.60
CA GLU A 48 -6.17 18.72 5.04
C GLU A 48 -5.29 17.81 4.18
N GLU A 49 -4.47 16.99 4.84
CA GLU A 49 -3.65 15.98 4.19
C GLU A 49 -3.72 14.68 5.00
N PHE A 50 -3.87 13.56 4.29
CA PHE A 50 -3.87 12.23 4.86
C PHE A 50 -2.95 11.33 4.02
N LYS A 51 -2.11 10.55 4.70
CA LYS A 51 -1.29 9.51 4.09
C LYS A 51 -1.36 8.29 4.98
N GLY A 52 -1.63 7.12 4.40
CA GLY A 52 -1.62 5.86 5.12
C GLY A 52 -2.18 4.70 4.31
N CYS A 53 -2.53 3.61 5.01
CA CYS A 53 -3.14 2.43 4.43
C CYS A 53 -4.62 2.64 4.06
N GLY A 54 -5.07 1.99 3.00
CA GLY A 54 -6.46 2.00 2.53
C GLY A 54 -6.81 0.71 1.77
N ILE A 55 -8.09 0.59 1.45
CA ILE A 55 -8.64 -0.51 0.65
C ILE A 55 -8.61 -0.09 -0.81
N GLN A 56 -7.98 -0.88 -1.69
CA GLN A 56 -7.77 -0.51 -3.10
C GLN A 56 -9.07 -0.16 -3.83
N ASP A 57 -10.11 -0.99 -3.66
CA ASP A 57 -11.41 -0.76 -4.32
C ASP A 57 -12.08 0.54 -3.88
N GLU A 58 -12.06 0.85 -2.58
CA GLU A 58 -12.62 2.09 -2.03
C GLU A 58 -11.80 3.31 -2.47
N CYS A 59 -10.48 3.16 -2.45
CA CYS A 59 -9.54 4.21 -2.82
C CYS A 59 -9.71 4.60 -4.31
N THR A 60 -9.69 3.61 -5.21
CA THR A 60 -9.86 3.86 -6.65
C THR A 60 -11.26 4.37 -7.00
N ALA A 61 -12.31 3.94 -6.28
CA ALA A 61 -13.64 4.53 -6.44
C ALA A 61 -13.63 6.03 -6.08
N ALA A 62 -12.93 6.42 -5.01
CA ALA A 62 -12.77 7.83 -4.63
C ALA A 62 -11.89 8.62 -5.62
N GLU A 63 -10.89 7.99 -6.25
CA GLU A 63 -10.11 8.61 -7.34
C GLU A 63 -10.96 8.90 -8.60
N ASP A 64 -11.92 8.03 -8.93
CA ASP A 64 -12.70 8.11 -10.17
C ASP A 64 -13.94 9.04 -10.04
N ASP A 65 -14.47 9.23 -8.83
CA ASP A 65 -15.69 10.02 -8.57
C ASP A 65 -15.48 11.56 -8.67
N GLU A 66 -14.23 12.04 -8.70
CA GLU A 66 -13.90 13.48 -8.61
C GLU A 66 -13.40 14.10 -9.94
N PRO A 67 -14.28 14.78 -10.72
CA PRO A 67 -13.85 15.55 -11.89
C PRO A 67 -13.30 16.96 -11.57
N GLU A 68 -13.42 17.46 -10.34
CA GLU A 68 -13.06 18.85 -9.98
C GLU A 68 -11.93 19.00 -8.93
N TYR A 69 -11.56 17.94 -8.20
CA TYR A 69 -10.51 17.98 -7.17
C TYR A 69 -9.65 16.70 -7.18
N PRO A 70 -8.49 16.66 -7.88
CA PRO A 70 -7.67 15.46 -7.98
C PRO A 70 -6.81 15.34 -6.72
N MET A 71 -7.38 14.79 -5.66
CA MET A 71 -6.75 14.89 -4.34
C MET A 71 -6.53 13.57 -3.65
N VAL A 72 -7.17 12.50 -4.11
CA VAL A 72 -6.86 11.13 -3.70
C VAL A 72 -5.91 10.54 -4.75
N GLN A 73 -4.83 9.90 -4.30
CA GLN A 73 -3.93 9.08 -5.10
C GLN A 73 -3.78 7.72 -4.43
N CYS A 74 -4.01 6.65 -5.19
CA CYS A 74 -3.92 5.28 -4.72
C CYS A 74 -2.83 4.51 -5.46
N CYS A 75 -2.10 3.66 -4.74
CA CYS A 75 -1.06 2.82 -5.31
C CYS A 75 -0.79 1.61 -4.42
N SER A 76 -0.29 0.52 -4.99
CA SER A 76 -0.10 -0.77 -4.31
C SER A 76 1.38 -1.17 -4.19
N GLU A 77 2.29 -0.21 -4.32
CA GLU A 77 3.74 -0.42 -4.18
C GLU A 77 4.21 0.17 -2.85
N ASP A 78 5.31 -0.34 -2.28
CA ASP A 78 5.82 0.17 -1.02
C ASP A 78 6.18 1.67 -1.11
N LEU A 79 5.69 2.43 -0.12
CA LEU A 79 5.97 3.85 0.12
C LEU A 79 5.64 4.75 -1.07
N CYS A 80 4.64 4.37 -1.86
CA CYS A 80 4.30 5.06 -3.10
C CYS A 80 3.45 6.34 -2.91
N ASN A 81 2.84 6.53 -1.73
CA ASN A 81 1.89 7.62 -1.41
C ASN A 81 2.50 8.84 -0.70
#